data_AF-A0A3D3GTL7-F1
#
_entry.id   AF-A0A3D3GTL7-F1
#
_cell.length_a   1.000
_cell.length_b   1.000
_cell.length_c   1.000
_cell.angle_alpha   90.00
_cell.angle_beta   90.00
_cell.angle_gamma   90.00
#
_symmetry.space_group_name_H-M   'P 1'
#
loop_
_entity.id
_entity.type
_entity.pdbx_description
1 polymer ?
#
loop_
_entity_poly.entity_id
_entity_poly.type
_entity_poly.pdbx_seq_one_letter_code
_entity_poly.pdbx_strand_id
1 'polypeptide(L)'
;MKATLKPAKFNFEDMKAGATNADPGVRKDVFIRYFEQFGEFPSYLFDNENGIDDLLSQTIEDLKKDPTITVAMKKGIDILLGRLPSPDFALSKLA
;
A
#
# COMPACT_ATOMS: atom_id res chain seq x y z
N MET A 1 -3.36 -5.14 -36.83
CA MET A 1 -2.93 -3.93 -36.08
C MET A 1 -2.88 -4.28 -34.60
N LYS A 2 -1.72 -4.30 -33.96
CA LYS A 2 -1.64 -4.43 -32.49
C LYS A 2 -1.93 -3.05 -31.93
N ALA A 3 -3.16 -2.81 -31.48
CA ALA A 3 -3.48 -1.62 -30.72
C ALA A 3 -2.61 -1.65 -29.46
N THR A 4 -1.58 -0.81 -29.43
CA THR A 4 -0.85 -0.51 -28.20
C THR A 4 -1.84 0.21 -27.30
N LEU A 5 -2.47 -0.54 -26.39
CA LEU A 5 -3.17 0.04 -25.25
C LEU A 5 -2.15 0.93 -24.53
N LYS A 6 -2.21 2.25 -24.75
CA LYS A 6 -1.51 3.20 -23.90
C LYS A 6 -1.91 2.82 -22.47
N PRO A 7 -0.96 2.60 -21.54
CA PRO A 7 -1.33 2.37 -20.16
C PRO A 7 -2.28 3.51 -19.77
N ALA A 8 -3.45 3.14 -19.28
CA ALA A 8 -4.50 4.09 -18.92
C ALA A 8 -3.85 5.19 -18.08
N LYS A 9 -4.17 6.45 -18.40
CA LYS A 9 -3.61 7.62 -17.71
C LYS A 9 -3.83 7.38 -16.22
N PHE A 10 -2.74 7.32 -15.46
CA PHE A 10 -2.80 6.96 -14.05
C PHE A 10 -3.70 7.94 -13.30
N ASN A 11 -4.84 7.46 -12.79
CA ASN A 11 -5.82 8.30 -12.12
C ASN A 11 -5.57 8.28 -10.61
N PHE A 12 -4.90 9.32 -10.11
CA PHE A 12 -4.61 9.49 -8.69
C PHE A 12 -5.88 9.63 -7.83
N GLU A 13 -6.97 10.19 -8.37
CA GLU A 13 -8.22 10.34 -7.62
C GLU A 13 -8.89 8.99 -7.38
N ASP A 14 -8.99 8.16 -8.42
CA ASP A 14 -9.55 6.81 -8.32
C ASP A 14 -8.73 5.94 -7.36
N MET A 15 -7.40 6.07 -7.39
CA MET A 15 -6.55 5.34 -6.47
C MET A 15 -6.66 5.82 -5.04
N LYS A 16 -6.77 7.13 -4.81
CA LYS A 16 -7.01 7.65 -3.46
C LYS A 16 -8.34 7.13 -2.91
N ALA A 17 -9.40 7.16 -3.72
CA ALA A 17 -10.71 6.63 -3.34
C ALA A 17 -10.68 5.11 -3.09
N GLY A 18 -9.91 4.36 -3.88
CA GLY A 18 -9.74 2.93 -3.68
C GLY A 18 -8.86 2.58 -2.47
N ALA A 19 -7.82 3.36 -2.18
CA ALA A 19 -6.93 3.19 -1.04
C ALA A 19 -7.64 3.43 0.30
N THR A 20 -8.64 4.32 0.32
CA THR A 20 -9.46 4.60 1.51
C THR A 20 -10.82 3.89 1.50
N ASN A 21 -11.02 2.92 0.60
CA ASN A 21 -12.28 2.19 0.50
C ASN A 21 -12.53 1.31 1.75
N ALA A 22 -13.79 1.16 2.13
CA ALA A 22 -14.17 0.28 3.25
C ALA A 22 -13.84 -1.20 2.98
N ASP A 23 -13.88 -1.64 1.72
CA ASP A 23 -13.56 -3.01 1.33
C ASP A 23 -12.02 -3.27 1.33
N PRO A 24 -11.51 -4.19 2.19
CA PRO A 24 -10.10 -4.54 2.22
C PRO A 24 -9.57 -5.11 0.89
N GLY A 25 -10.41 -5.80 0.12
CA GLY A 25 -10.05 -6.35 -1.18
C GLY A 25 -9.72 -5.25 -2.18
N VAL A 26 -10.53 -4.18 -2.19
CA VAL A 26 -10.30 -3.00 -3.05
C VAL A 26 -9.00 -2.29 -2.66
N ARG A 27 -8.78 -2.05 -1.35
CA ARG A 27 -7.55 -1.40 -0.88
C ARG A 27 -6.30 -2.19 -1.27
N LYS A 28 -6.35 -3.51 -1.09
CA LYS A 28 -5.24 -4.41 -1.40
C LYS A 28 -4.91 -4.44 -2.90
N ASP A 29 -5.92 -4.50 -3.76
CA ASP A 29 -5.75 -4.45 -5.21
C ASP A 29 -5.11 -3.12 -5.66
N VAL A 30 -5.54 -2.00 -5.07
CA VAL A 30 -4.92 -0.68 -5.30
C VAL A 30 -3.44 -0.69 -4.92
N PHE A 31 -3.09 -1.26 -3.76
CA PHE A 31 -1.68 -1.34 -3.31
C PHE A 31 -0.82 -2.19 -4.21
N ILE A 32 -1.33 -3.34 -4.64
CA ILE A 32 -0.61 -4.26 -5.53
C ILE A 32 -0.38 -3.58 -6.88
N ARG A 33 -1.43 -3.02 -7.49
CA ARG A 33 -1.32 -2.31 -8.78
C ARG A 33 -0.37 -1.12 -8.71
N TYR A 34 -0.42 -0.39 -7.59
CA TYR A 34 0.50 0.73 -7.36
C TYR A 34 1.95 0.24 -7.31
N PHE A 35 2.22 -0.80 -6.53
CA PHE A 35 3.54 -1.38 -6.41
C PHE A 35 4.05 -1.95 -7.74
N GLU A 36 3.20 -2.62 -8.52
CA GLU A 36 3.57 -3.12 -9.85
C GLU A 36 3.94 -2.00 -10.83
N GLN A 37 3.31 -0.84 -10.69
CA GLN A 37 3.55 0.30 -11.57
C GLN A 37 4.75 1.15 -11.17
N PHE A 38 4.98 1.37 -9.87
CA PHE A 38 6.00 2.30 -9.37
C PHE A 38 7.12 1.64 -8.55
N GLY A 39 6.95 0.39 -8.14
CA GLY A 39 7.93 -0.34 -7.33
C GLY A 39 8.00 0.10 -5.87
N GLU A 40 7.06 0.94 -5.40
CA GLU A 40 6.95 1.36 -4.01
C GLU A 40 5.48 1.36 -3.55
N PHE A 41 5.23 1.49 -2.25
CA PHE A 41 3.87 1.56 -1.71
C PHE A 41 3.37 2.99 -1.53
N PRO A 42 2.08 3.27 -1.76
CA PRO A 42 1.57 4.62 -1.82
C PRO A 42 1.19 5.19 -0.44
N SER A 43 2.16 5.41 0.46
CA SER A 43 1.87 6.03 1.78
C SER A 43 1.18 7.38 1.67
N TYR A 44 1.52 8.19 0.65
CA TYR A 44 0.97 9.53 0.46
C TYR A 44 -0.54 9.55 0.15
N LEU A 45 -1.15 8.39 -0.14
CA LEU A 45 -2.60 8.28 -0.27
C LEU A 45 -3.32 8.35 1.09
N PHE A 46 -2.57 8.27 2.19
CA PHE A 46 -3.05 8.24 3.56
C PHE A 46 -2.53 9.42 4.37
N ASP A 47 -3.30 9.80 5.39
CA ASP A 47 -2.86 10.79 6.37
C ASP A 47 -1.95 10.12 7.40
N ASN A 48 -0.64 10.34 7.24
CA ASN A 48 0.37 9.80 8.14
C ASN A 48 1.08 10.88 8.95
N GLU A 49 0.45 12.04 9.17
CA GLU A 49 1.12 13.16 9.84
C GLU A 49 1.47 12.86 11.31
N ASN A 50 0.62 12.08 11.99
CA ASN A 50 0.73 11.81 13.43
C ASN A 50 0.93 10.32 13.77
N GLY A 51 1.09 9.47 12.77
CA GLY A 51 1.19 8.01 12.92
C GLY A 51 0.83 7.31 11.63
N ILE A 52 0.81 5.98 11.64
CA ILE A 52 0.32 5.20 10.49
C ILE A 52 -1.20 5.23 10.49
N ASP A 53 -1.81 5.64 9.37
CA ASP A 53 -3.26 5.58 9.16
C ASP A 53 -3.79 4.14 9.38
N ASP A 54 -4.95 4.01 10.01
CA ASP A 54 -5.53 2.70 10.34
C ASP A 54 -5.82 1.84 9.09
N LEU A 55 -6.28 2.43 7.99
CA LEU A 55 -6.54 1.72 6.75
C LEU A 55 -5.24 1.29 6.08
N LEU A 56 -4.20 2.13 6.14
CA LEU A 56 -2.86 1.77 5.69
C LEU A 56 -2.30 0.60 6.50
N SER A 57 -2.40 0.68 7.82
CA SER A 57 -1.96 -0.35 8.75
C SER A 57 -2.66 -1.70 8.50
N GLN A 58 -3.99 -1.69 8.40
CA GLN A 58 -4.78 -2.88 8.09
C GLN A 58 -4.38 -3.48 6.73
N THR A 59 -4.26 -2.65 5.70
CA THR A 59 -3.90 -3.12 4.35
C THR A 59 -2.51 -3.74 4.33
N ILE A 60 -1.55 -3.18 5.08
CA ILE A 60 -0.22 -3.78 5.26
C ILE A 60 -0.30 -5.13 5.98
N GLU A 61 -1.10 -5.25 7.04
CA GLU A 61 -1.29 -6.53 7.74
C GLU A 61 -1.93 -7.59 6.83
N ASP A 62 -2.93 -7.20 6.02
CA ASP A 62 -3.59 -8.09 5.07
C ASP A 62 -2.64 -8.55 3.96
N LEU A 63 -1.79 -7.65 3.45
CA LEU A 63 -0.73 -8.00 2.51
C LEU A 63 0.30 -8.94 3.13
N LYS A 64 0.72 -8.72 4.38
CA LYS A 64 1.68 -9.60 5.07
C LYS A 64 1.15 -11.02 5.28
N LYS A 65 -0.16 -11.18 5.48
CA LYS A 65 -0.84 -12.47 5.64
C LYS A 65 -1.10 -13.16 4.29
N ASP A 66 -1.05 -12.43 3.19
CA ASP A 66 -1.30 -12.99 1.86
C ASP A 66 -0.12 -13.85 1.38
N PRO A 67 -0.31 -15.15 1.11
CA PRO A 67 0.74 -16.00 0.58
C PRO A 67 1.15 -15.64 -0.86
N THR A 68 0.35 -14.85 -1.57
CA THR A 68 0.58 -14.51 -2.99
C THR A 68 1.45 -13.27 -3.19
N ILE A 69 1.78 -12.51 -2.13
CA ILE A 69 2.64 -11.34 -2.27
C ILE A 69 4.10 -11.72 -2.52
N THR A 70 4.74 -10.97 -3.40
CA THR A 70 6.12 -11.24 -3.83
C THR A 70 7.14 -10.82 -2.76
N VAL A 71 8.37 -11.34 -2.86
CA VAL A 71 9.48 -10.91 -2.00
C VAL A 71 9.78 -9.41 -2.18
N ALA A 72 9.61 -8.87 -3.39
CA ALA A 72 9.79 -7.44 -3.65
C ALA A 72 8.75 -6.60 -2.90
N MET A 73 7.48 -7.01 -2.90
CA MET A 73 6.42 -6.36 -2.13
C MET A 73 6.69 -6.42 -0.62
N LYS A 74 7.17 -7.56 -0.09
CA LYS A 74 7.57 -7.64 1.33
C LYS A 74 8.63 -6.60 1.68
N LYS A 75 9.69 -6.50 0.87
CA LYS A 75 10.72 -5.46 1.05
C LYS A 75 10.16 -4.05 0.92
N GLY A 76 9.24 -3.82 -0.02
CA GLY A 76 8.57 -2.53 -0.18
C GLY A 76 7.78 -2.12 1.06
N ILE A 77 7.09 -3.07 1.69
CA ILE A 77 6.37 -2.85 2.95
C ILE A 77 7.36 -2.48 4.06
N ASP A 78 8.49 -3.17 4.17
CA ASP A 78 9.49 -2.86 5.19
C ASP A 78 10.09 -1.46 4.99
N ILE A 79 10.38 -1.08 3.73
CA ILE A 79 10.84 0.27 3.38
C ILE A 79 9.79 1.33 3.73
N LEU A 80 8.52 1.06 3.40
CA LEU A 80 7.40 1.95 3.73
C LEU A 80 7.31 2.18 5.24
N LEU A 81 7.28 1.10 6.03
CA LEU A 81 7.19 1.16 7.49
C LEU A 81 8.38 1.89 8.11
N GLY A 82 9.58 1.78 7.53
CA GLY A 82 10.76 2.53 7.98
C GLY A 82 10.72 4.04 7.67
N ARG A 83 9.86 4.50 6.75
CA ARG A 83 9.70 5.92 6.38
C ARG A 83 8.61 6.62 7.17
N LEU A 84 7.64 5.88 7.70
CA LEU A 84 6.49 6.45 8.40
C LEU A 84 6.87 6.94 9.80
N PRO A 85 6.30 8.06 10.29
CA PRO A 85 6.51 8.50 11.65
C PRO A 85 5.96 7.44 12.59
N SER A 86 6.86 6.79 13.32
CA SER A 86 6.55 5.69 14.24
C SER A 86 6.16 6.25 15.61
N PRO A 87 5.01 5.89 16.18
CA PRO A 87 4.73 6.13 17.61
C PRO A 87 5.21 5.01 18.55
N ASP A 88 6.20 4.17 18.20
CA ASP A 88 6.53 2.86 18.86
C ASP A 88 5.77 1.63 18.33
N PHE A 89 5.56 1.54 17.01
CA PHE A 89 5.04 0.29 16.41
C PHE A 89 6.04 -0.88 16.49
N ALA A 90 7.35 -0.61 16.64
CA ALA A 90 8.39 -1.62 16.70
C ALA A 90 8.56 -2.29 18.08
N LEU A 91 8.06 -1.69 19.17
CA LEU A 91 8.30 -2.17 20.54
C LEU A 91 7.09 -2.83 21.20
N SER A 92 5.87 -2.68 20.67
CA SER A 92 4.65 -3.22 21.29
C SER A 92 4.31 -4.67 20.91
N LYS A 93 4.98 -5.27 19.92
CA LYS A 93 4.81 -6.70 19.55
C LYS A 93 6.00 -7.59 19.94
N LEU A 94 6.95 -7.08 20.76
CA LEU A 94 8.10 -7.84 21.26
C LEU A 94 8.21 -7.89 22.80
N ALA A 95 7.13 -7.57 23.52
CA ALA A 95 7.02 -7.68 24.98
C ALA A 95 5.95 -8.70 25.37
#